data_AF-A0A484CS72-F1
#
_entry.id   AF-A0A484CS72-F1
#
_cell.length_a   1.000
_cell.length_b   1.000
_cell.length_c   1.000
_cell.angle_alpha   90.00
_cell.angle_beta   90.00
_cell.angle_gamma   90.00
#
_symmetry.space_group_name_H-M   'P 1'
#
loop_
_entity.id
_entity.type
_entity.pdbx_description
1 polymer ?
#
loop_
_entity_poly.entity_id
_entity_poly.type
_entity_poly.pdbx_seq_one_letter_code
_entity_poly.pdbx_strand_id
1 'polypeptide(L)'
;MYLLSGAAFWTTVTYYLFFRDGGREVTWKDFVNNYLTRGVVDRLEVVNKRYVKVVFSSGQTPVDGYVWFNIGSVDTFERNLETAQYELGVEGENRLPVVYSTESDGTFLLSMLPTVLIIGFLLVMLRRGGAGGGGGPAVAWGGCSASPRQPPRS
;
A
#
# COMPACT_ATOMS: atom_id res chain seq x y z
N MET A 1 29.16 8.33 -2.50
CA MET A 1 28.87 7.24 -1.53
C MET A 1 27.47 7.31 -0.91
N TYR A 2 26.89 8.48 -0.64
CA TYR A 2 25.55 8.62 -0.04
C TYR A 2 24.34 8.17 -0.89
N LEU A 3 24.48 8.12 -2.22
CA LEU A 3 23.39 7.68 -3.11
C LEU A 3 23.16 6.16 -3.07
N LEU A 4 24.24 5.37 -2.92
CA LEU A 4 24.13 3.91 -2.83
C LEU A 4 23.49 3.46 -1.50
N SER A 5 23.77 4.17 -0.40
CA SER A 5 23.14 3.89 0.89
C SER A 5 21.65 4.27 0.92
N GLY A 6 21.25 5.34 0.21
CA GLY A 6 19.85 5.74 0.10
C GLY A 6 19.01 4.74 -0.69
N ALA A 7 19.55 4.21 -1.79
CA ALA A 7 18.88 3.20 -2.61
C ALA A 7 18.70 1.86 -1.87
N ALA A 8 19.71 1.43 -1.11
CA ALA A 8 19.63 0.22 -0.28
C ALA A 8 18.61 0.34 0.86
N PHE A 9 18.56 1.51 1.51
CA PHE A 9 17.55 1.78 2.54
C PHE A 9 16.13 1.78 1.96
N TRP A 10 15.92 2.44 0.81
CA TRP A 10 14.63 2.46 0.13
C TRP A 10 14.19 1.10 -0.38
N THR A 11 15.08 0.29 -0.96
CA THR A 11 14.75 -1.07 -1.37
C THR A 11 14.41 -1.95 -0.17
N THR A 12 15.11 -1.81 0.94
CA THR A 12 14.84 -2.59 2.16
C THR A 12 13.50 -2.18 2.79
N VAL A 13 13.21 -0.88 2.90
CA VAL A 13 11.93 -0.37 3.40
C VAL A 13 10.79 -0.77 2.47
N THR A 14 10.97 -0.64 1.15
CA THR A 14 9.94 -1.01 0.17
C THR A 14 9.68 -2.51 0.22
N TYR A 15 10.74 -3.34 0.24
CA TYR A 15 10.62 -4.78 0.38
C TYR A 15 9.93 -5.17 1.69
N TYR A 16 10.31 -4.56 2.82
CA TYR A 16 9.71 -4.82 4.12
C TYR A 16 8.23 -4.41 4.19
N LEU A 17 7.85 -3.30 3.55
CA LEU A 17 6.45 -2.88 3.45
C LEU A 17 5.66 -3.79 2.52
N PHE A 18 6.22 -4.18 1.37
CA PHE A 18 5.56 -5.07 0.41
C PHE A 18 5.39 -6.50 0.94
N PHE A 19 6.35 -6.99 1.74
CA PHE A 19 6.25 -8.33 2.35
C PHE A 19 5.33 -8.37 3.57
N ARG A 20 4.78 -7.22 4.01
CA ARG A 20 3.91 -7.13 5.18
C ARG A 20 2.45 -7.48 4.88
N ASP A 21 2.07 -7.59 3.61
CA ASP A 21 0.72 -7.94 3.20
C ASP A 21 0.48 -9.47 3.29
N GLY A 22 0.54 -9.97 4.53
CA GLY A 22 0.14 -11.33 4.90
C GLY A 22 -1.38 -11.38 5.10
N GLY A 23 -2.10 -11.72 4.03
CA GLY A 23 -3.51 -12.08 4.12
C GLY A 23 -3.64 -13.59 4.03
N ARG A 24 -4.15 -14.25 5.08
CA ARG A 24 -4.41 -15.70 5.03
C ARG A 24 -5.79 -15.97 4.46
N GLU A 25 -5.83 -16.63 3.30
CA GLU A 25 -7.07 -17.16 2.75
C GLU A 25 -7.53 -18.40 3.54
N VAL A 26 -8.81 -18.45 3.91
CA VAL A 26 -9.44 -19.58 4.60
C VAL A 26 -10.71 -20.02 3.87
N THR A 27 -11.17 -21.24 4.11
CA THR A 27 -12.49 -21.67 3.61
C THR A 27 -13.60 -21.24 4.55
N TRP A 28 -14.85 -21.19 4.05
CA TRP A 28 -16.03 -20.98 4.89
C TRP A 28 -16.11 -21.98 6.05
N LYS A 29 -15.81 -23.26 5.80
CA LYS A 29 -15.86 -24.30 6.82
C LYS A 29 -14.80 -24.07 7.90
N ASP A 30 -13.59 -23.70 7.49
CA ASP A 30 -12.52 -23.38 8.44
C ASP A 30 -12.86 -22.14 9.26
N PHE A 31 -13.47 -21.13 8.62
CA PHE A 31 -13.97 -19.94 9.28
C PHE A 31 -14.97 -20.29 10.38
N VAL A 32 -16.01 -21.05 10.04
CA VAL A 32 -17.07 -21.43 11.00
C VAL A 32 -16.49 -22.25 12.15
N ASN A 33 -15.76 -23.32 11.85
CA ASN A 33 -15.31 -24.27 12.86
C ASN A 33 -14.19 -23.74 13.76
N ASN A 34 -13.32 -22.86 13.25
CA ASN A 34 -12.15 -22.39 14.00
C ASN A 34 -12.31 -20.98 14.56
N TYR A 35 -13.17 -20.14 14.00
CA TYR A 35 -13.28 -18.73 14.42
C TYR A 35 -14.69 -18.41 14.92
N LEU A 36 -15.74 -18.79 14.17
CA LEU A 36 -17.12 -18.47 14.56
C LEU A 36 -17.54 -19.19 15.84
N THR A 37 -17.30 -20.51 15.92
CA THR A 37 -17.58 -21.33 17.12
C THR A 37 -16.83 -20.88 18.36
N ARG A 38 -15.66 -20.26 18.19
CA ARG A 38 -14.82 -19.78 19.28
C ARG A 38 -15.23 -18.41 19.80
N GLY A 39 -16.12 -17.69 19.09
CA GLY A 39 -16.55 -16.35 19.47
C GLY A 39 -15.43 -15.30 19.41
N VAL A 40 -14.39 -15.52 18.60
CA VAL A 40 -13.23 -14.60 18.48
C VAL A 40 -13.44 -13.49 17.44
N VAL A 41 -14.51 -13.59 16.67
CA VAL A 41 -14.87 -12.67 15.59
C VAL A 41 -15.63 -11.50 16.18
N ASP A 42 -15.22 -10.28 15.84
CA ASP A 42 -15.89 -9.04 16.25
C ASP A 42 -16.88 -8.60 15.18
N ARG A 43 -16.44 -8.59 13.91
CA ARG A 43 -17.27 -8.21 12.76
C ARG A 43 -16.77 -8.81 11.45
N LEU A 44 -17.65 -8.82 10.46
CA LEU A 44 -17.34 -9.31 9.11
C LEU A 44 -17.45 -8.16 8.12
N GLU A 45 -16.35 -7.85 7.44
CA GLU A 45 -16.28 -6.79 6.44
C GLU A 45 -16.38 -7.41 5.04
N VAL A 46 -17.49 -7.17 4.34
CA VAL A 46 -17.70 -7.62 2.97
C VAL A 46 -17.06 -6.62 2.03
N VAL A 47 -16.00 -7.04 1.34
CA VAL A 47 -15.20 -6.17 0.48
C VAL A 47 -15.52 -6.38 -0.98
N ASN A 48 -15.95 -5.31 -1.66
CA ASN A 48 -16.24 -5.30 -3.10
C ASN A 48 -17.22 -6.41 -3.56
N LYS A 49 -18.04 -6.96 -2.65
CA LYS A 49 -18.94 -8.11 -2.86
C LYS A 49 -18.23 -9.36 -3.41
N ARG A 50 -16.90 -9.46 -3.28
CA ARG A 50 -16.09 -10.57 -3.80
C ARG A 50 -15.58 -11.48 -2.69
N TYR A 51 -15.18 -10.87 -1.58
CA TYR A 51 -14.60 -11.59 -0.47
C TYR A 51 -15.01 -10.95 0.85
N VAL A 52 -14.89 -11.71 1.93
CA VAL A 52 -15.17 -11.26 3.28
C VAL A 52 -13.89 -11.27 4.08
N LYS A 53 -13.58 -10.14 4.69
CA LYS A 53 -12.49 -9.97 5.63
C LYS A 53 -13.02 -10.16 7.04
N VAL A 54 -12.37 -11.05 7.79
CA VAL A 54 -12.73 -11.35 9.17
C VAL A 54 -11.97 -10.40 10.08
N VAL A 55 -12.71 -9.64 10.89
CA VAL A 55 -12.11 -8.78 11.92
C VAL A 55 -12.26 -9.43 13.28
N PHE A 56 -11.12 -9.58 13.95
CA PHE A 56 -11.03 -10.15 15.29
C PHE A 56 -11.09 -9.05 16.34
N SER A 57 -11.55 -9.41 17.53
CA SER A 57 -11.52 -8.50 18.67
C SER A 57 -10.08 -8.15 19.07
N SER A 58 -9.90 -6.97 19.66
CA SER A 58 -8.60 -6.40 20.00
C SER A 58 -7.82 -7.37 20.91
N GLY A 59 -6.74 -7.97 20.39
CA GLY A 59 -5.89 -8.91 21.13
C GLY A 59 -5.93 -10.37 20.65
N GLN A 60 -6.80 -10.72 19.69
CA GLN A 60 -6.87 -12.06 19.09
C GLN A 60 -6.54 -12.11 17.59
N THR A 61 -5.98 -11.03 17.05
CA THR A 61 -5.53 -10.97 15.66
C THR A 61 -4.38 -11.97 15.41
N PRO A 62 -4.50 -12.87 14.42
CA PRO A 62 -3.42 -13.79 14.06
C PRO A 62 -2.12 -13.05 13.76
N VAL A 63 -0.99 -13.63 14.14
CA VAL A 63 0.35 -13.10 13.85
C VAL A 63 0.59 -12.99 12.33
N ASP A 64 -0.09 -13.84 11.56
CA ASP A 64 -0.03 -13.88 10.09
C ASP A 64 -0.84 -12.76 9.39
N GLY A 65 -1.44 -11.83 10.12
CA GLY A 65 -2.16 -10.69 9.56
C GLY A 65 -3.68 -10.87 9.50
N TYR A 66 -4.30 -10.55 8.36
CA TYR A 66 -5.76 -10.58 8.20
C TYR A 66 -6.24 -11.90 7.60
N VAL A 67 -7.40 -12.37 8.05
CA VAL A 67 -8.04 -13.58 7.53
C VAL A 67 -9.16 -13.18 6.57
N TRP A 68 -9.20 -13.80 5.40
CA TRP A 68 -10.21 -13.49 4.40
C TRP A 68 -10.63 -14.75 3.64
N PHE A 69 -11.81 -14.72 3.04
CA PHE A 69 -12.31 -15.81 2.19
C PHE A 69 -13.16 -15.28 1.05
N ASN A 70 -13.08 -15.95 -0.10
CA ASN A 70 -13.89 -15.62 -1.27
C ASN A 70 -15.34 -16.05 -1.09
N ILE A 71 -16.27 -15.21 -1.56
CA ILE A 71 -17.71 -15.50 -1.56
C ILE A 71 -18.26 -15.42 -2.98
N GLY A 72 -19.16 -16.36 -3.33
CA GLY A 72 -19.81 -16.36 -4.64
C GLY A 72 -20.88 -15.26 -4.77
N SER A 73 -21.73 -15.13 -3.74
CA SER A 73 -22.66 -14.02 -3.62
C SER A 73 -22.83 -13.61 -2.16
N VAL A 74 -23.12 -12.33 -1.97
CA VAL A 74 -23.35 -11.71 -0.65
C VAL A 74 -24.59 -12.32 0.02
N ASP A 75 -25.67 -12.49 -0.74
CA ASP A 75 -26.94 -13.04 -0.23
C ASP A 75 -26.78 -14.47 0.31
N THR A 76 -25.96 -15.29 -0.37
CA THR A 76 -25.66 -16.67 0.07
C THR A 76 -24.85 -16.66 1.36
N PHE A 77 -23.88 -15.76 1.45
CA PHE A 77 -23.06 -15.61 2.65
C PHE A 77 -23.89 -15.19 3.87
N GLU A 78 -24.78 -14.20 3.73
CA GLU A 78 -25.64 -13.75 4.82
C GLU A 78 -26.58 -14.84 5.32
N ARG A 79 -27.23 -15.55 4.39
CA ARG A 79 -28.10 -16.69 4.74
C ARG A 79 -27.35 -17.80 5.47
N ASN A 80 -26.14 -18.12 5.00
CA ASN A 80 -25.29 -19.14 5.64
C ASN A 80 -24.80 -18.69 7.02
N LEU A 81 -24.46 -17.40 7.15
CA LEU A 81 -24.04 -16.80 8.42
C LEU A 81 -25.18 -16.78 9.43
N GLU A 82 -26.39 -16.43 9.00
CA GLU A 82 -27.59 -16.49 9.85
C GLU A 82 -27.86 -17.91 10.33
N THR A 83 -27.75 -18.89 9.44
CA THR A 83 -27.92 -20.32 9.78
C THR A 83 -26.86 -20.77 10.79
N ALA A 84 -25.59 -20.43 10.57
CA ALA A 84 -24.50 -20.80 11.47
C ALA A 84 -24.63 -20.13 12.86
N GLN A 85 -25.04 -18.86 12.91
CA GLN A 85 -25.30 -18.16 14.17
C GLN A 85 -26.51 -18.74 14.91
N TYR A 86 -27.55 -19.14 14.18
CA TYR A 86 -28.72 -19.82 14.74
C TYR A 86 -28.34 -21.16 15.38
N GLU A 87 -27.50 -21.96 14.71
CA GLU A 87 -26.98 -23.22 15.26
C GLU A 87 -26.12 -23.01 16.51
N LEU A 88 -25.41 -21.90 16.58
CA LEU A 88 -24.60 -21.52 17.75
C LEU A 88 -25.42 -20.94 18.91
N GLY A 89 -26.74 -20.81 18.76
CA GLY A 89 -27.63 -20.27 19.79
C GLY A 89 -27.40 -18.79 20.09
N VAL A 90 -26.87 -18.04 19.11
CA VAL A 90 -26.58 -16.61 19.28
C VAL A 90 -27.86 -15.80 19.15
N GLU A 91 -28.42 -15.38 20.29
CA GLU A 91 -29.59 -14.50 20.35
C GLU A 91 -29.22 -13.04 20.00
N GLY A 92 -30.22 -12.29 19.51
CA GLY A 92 -30.09 -11.09 18.67
C GLY A 92 -29.14 -9.96 19.11
N GLU A 93 -28.69 -9.91 20.37
CA GLU A 93 -27.70 -8.94 20.86
C GLU A 93 -26.25 -9.30 20.52
N ASN A 94 -25.92 -10.59 20.34
CA ASN A 94 -24.57 -11.03 19.99
C ASN A 94 -24.38 -11.32 18.48
N ARG A 95 -25.35 -10.89 17.65
CA ARG A 95 -25.26 -11.06 16.19
C ARG A 95 -24.04 -10.31 15.65
N LEU A 96 -23.22 -11.01 14.88
CA LEU A 96 -22.05 -10.45 14.25
C LEU A 96 -22.47 -9.38 13.22
N PRO A 97 -22.05 -8.12 13.39
CA PRO A 97 -22.34 -7.08 12.42
C PRO A 97 -21.59 -7.36 11.10
N VAL A 98 -22.34 -7.35 10.01
CA VAL A 98 -21.81 -7.42 8.64
C VAL A 98 -21.73 -6.00 8.09
N VAL A 99 -20.50 -5.54 7.83
CA VAL A 99 -20.23 -4.21 7.29
C VAL A 99 -19.89 -4.33 5.82
N TYR A 100 -20.61 -3.62 4.95
CA TYR A 100 -20.29 -3.57 3.54
C TYR A 100 -19.30 -2.44 3.28
N SER A 101 -18.10 -2.80 2.85
CA SER A 101 -17.06 -1.85 2.47
C SER A 101 -16.76 -2.00 0.98
N THR A 102 -17.06 -0.96 0.21
CA THR A 102 -16.50 -0.81 -1.14
C THR A 102 -15.08 -0.29 -0.97
N GLU A 103 -14.11 -1.14 -1.30
CA GLU A 103 -12.68 -0.95 -1.08
C GLU A 103 -12.21 0.35 -1.75
N SER A 104 -12.29 1.43 -0.99
CA SER A 104 -11.79 2.77 -1.30
C SER A 104 -11.23 3.39 -0.01
N ASP A 105 -10.82 2.54 0.91
CA ASP A 105 -10.39 2.91 2.25
C ASP A 105 -8.91 3.31 2.22
N GLY A 106 -8.56 4.35 2.98
CA GLY A 106 -7.32 5.15 2.93
C GLY A 106 -5.96 4.42 2.98
N THR A 107 -5.91 3.09 3.01
CA THR A 107 -4.71 2.30 2.71
C THR A 107 -4.13 2.66 1.35
N PHE A 108 -4.94 2.94 0.32
CA PHE A 108 -4.44 3.40 -0.98
C PHE A 108 -3.74 4.77 -0.89
N LEU A 109 -4.25 5.68 -0.06
CA LEU A 109 -3.62 6.98 0.20
C LEU A 109 -2.35 6.83 1.05
N LEU A 110 -2.37 5.93 2.03
CA LEU A 110 -1.19 5.61 2.84
C LEU A 110 -0.13 4.85 2.04
N SER A 111 -0.51 4.01 1.07
CA SER A 111 0.43 3.36 0.15
C SER A 111 1.03 4.33 -0.86
N MET A 112 0.39 5.49 -1.08
CA MET A 112 0.95 6.61 -1.83
C MET A 112 1.91 7.46 -0.99
N LEU A 113 1.92 7.32 0.34
CA LEU A 113 2.78 8.10 1.24
C LEU A 113 4.27 7.93 0.91
N PRO A 114 4.81 6.72 0.68
CA PRO A 114 6.22 6.55 0.34
C PRO A 114 6.57 7.23 -0.99
N THR A 115 5.72 7.12 -2.01
CA THR A 115 5.90 7.78 -3.31
C THR A 115 5.83 9.30 -3.19
N VAL A 116 4.86 9.84 -2.44
CA VAL A 116 4.75 11.28 -2.15
C VAL A 116 5.97 11.79 -1.39
N LEU A 117 6.49 11.02 -0.42
CA LEU A 117 7.71 11.36 0.31
C LEU A 117 8.94 11.36 -0.59
N ILE A 118 9.08 10.40 -1.51
CA ILE A 118 10.16 10.40 -2.51
C ILE A 118 10.08 11.64 -3.39
N ILE A 119 8.90 11.93 -3.95
CA ILE A 119 8.69 13.09 -4.82
C ILE A 119 8.98 14.38 -4.04
N GLY A 120 8.48 14.51 -2.81
CA GLY A 120 8.75 15.64 -1.94
C GLY A 120 10.25 15.80 -1.63
N PHE A 121 10.93 14.71 -1.30
CA PHE A 121 12.38 14.69 -1.07
C PHE A 121 13.17 15.12 -2.31
N LEU A 122 12.81 14.59 -3.49
CA LEU A 122 13.42 14.96 -4.77
C LEU A 122 13.20 16.43 -5.10
N LEU A 123 12.00 16.96 -4.90
CA LEU A 123 11.69 18.38 -5.14
C LEU A 123 12.49 19.31 -4.21
N VAL A 124 12.70 18.93 -2.95
CA VAL A 124 13.54 19.69 -2.01
C VAL A 124 15.02 19.62 -2.40
N MET A 125 15.51 18.44 -2.81
CA MET A 125 16.86 18.25 -3.35
C MET A 125 17.09 19.08 -4.62
N LEU A 126 16.13 19.13 -5.55
CA LEU A 126 16.21 19.94 -6.76
C LEU A 126 16.18 21.44 -6.45
N ARG A 127 15.34 21.88 -5.49
CA ARG A 127 15.31 23.27 -5.03
C ARG A 127 16.57 23.69 -4.28
N ARG A 128 17.20 22.80 -3.51
CA ARG A 128 18.46 23.10 -2.79
C ARG A 128 19.71 22.87 -3.66
N GLY A 129 19.65 21.98 -4.66
CA GLY A 129 20.70 21.72 -5.63
C GLY A 129 20.71 22.69 -6.81
N GLY A 130 19.60 23.40 -7.05
CA GLY A 130 19.48 24.47 -8.05
C GLY A 130 20.25 25.75 -7.72
N ALA A 131 20.95 25.81 -6.58
CA ALA A 131 21.79 26.94 -6.18
C ALA A 131 23.28 26.62 -6.09
N GLY A 132 23.76 25.47 -6.61
CA GLY A 132 25.19 25.12 -6.50
C GLY A 132 25.73 24.03 -7.43
N GLY A 133 25.03 23.69 -8.51
CA GLY A 133 25.47 22.68 -9.47
C GLY A 133 25.83 23.26 -10.84
N GLY A 134 26.81 24.17 -10.89
CA GLY A 134 27.44 24.54 -12.16
C GLY A 134 28.16 23.33 -12.74
N GLY A 135 27.82 22.94 -13.97
CA GLY A 135 28.55 21.90 -14.70
C GLY A 135 27.74 21.00 -15.62
N GLY A 136 26.76 21.54 -16.37
CA GLY A 136 26.35 20.93 -17.64
C GLY A 136 27.33 21.38 -18.73
N PRO A 137 27.78 20.50 -19.65
CA PRO A 137 28.78 20.87 -20.66
C PRO A 137 28.15 21.83 -21.67
N ALA A 138 28.39 23.12 -21.47
CA ALA A 138 28.10 24.13 -22.47
C ALA A 138 29.10 23.95 -23.62
N VAL A 139 28.59 23.39 -24.72
CA VAL A 139 29.10 23.48 -26.08
C VAL A 139 29.96 24.73 -26.29
N ALA A 140 31.29 24.54 -26.30
CA ALA A 140 32.25 25.56 -26.69
C ALA A 140 32.18 25.74 -28.22
N TRP A 141 31.27 26.60 -28.68
CA TRP A 141 31.37 27.18 -30.01
C TRP A 141 32.58 28.12 -30.02
N GLY A 142 33.68 27.63 -30.58
CA GLY A 142 34.93 28.34 -30.74
C GLY A 142 34.71 29.68 -31.44
N GLY A 143 35.13 30.73 -30.75
CA GLY A 143 34.95 32.11 -31.16
C GLY A 143 35.75 32.46 -32.41
N CYS A 144 35.19 33.43 -33.15
CA CYS A 144 35.89 34.24 -34.12
C CYS A 144 37.17 34.83 -33.50
N SER A 145 38.34 34.44 -34.00
CA SER A 145 39.57 35.21 -33.82
C SER A 145 39.78 36.08 -35.06
N ALA A 146 39.35 37.34 -34.95
CA ALA A 146 39.84 38.41 -35.80
C ALA A 146 41.34 38.61 -35.53
N SER A 147 42.15 38.68 -36.59
CA SER A 147 43.54 39.14 -36.51
C SER A 147 43.70 40.42 -37.34
N PRO A 148 44.25 41.51 -36.80
CA PRO A 148 44.40 42.76 -37.53
C PRO A 148 45.80 42.94 -38.16
N ARG A 149 45.81 43.75 -39.24
CA ARG A 149 46.91 44.62 -39.74
C ARG A 149 48.00 43.92 -40.59
N GLN A 150 48.53 44.45 -41.71
CA GLN A 150 48.77 45.83 -42.18
C GLN A 150 48.77 45.95 -43.74
N PRO A 151 48.67 47.16 -44.33
CA PRO A 151 48.94 47.46 -45.75
C PRO A 151 50.35 48.09 -45.95
N PRO A 152 50.70 48.62 -47.14
CA PRO A 152 50.89 48.00 -48.46
C PRO A 152 52.38 48.14 -48.91
N ARG A 153 52.77 47.62 -50.08
CA ARG A 153 53.88 48.21 -50.87
C ARG A 153 53.84 47.78 -52.35
N SER A 154 53.74 48.83 -53.19
CA SER A 154 54.16 49.02 -54.59
C SER A 154 54.13 47.84 -55.56
#